data_AF-A0A934LIK8-F1
#
_entry.id   AF-A0A934LIK8-F1
#
_cell.length_a   1.000
_cell.length_b   1.000
_cell.length_c   1.000
_cell.angle_alpha   90.00
_cell.angle_beta   90.00
_cell.angle_gamma   90.00
#
_symmetry.space_group_name_H-M   'P 1'
#
loop_
_entity.id
_entity.type
_entity.pdbx_description
1 polymer ?
#
loop_
_entity_poly.entity_id
_entity_poly.type
_entity_poly.pdbx_seq_one_letter_code
_entity_poly.pdbx_strand_id
1 'polypeptide(L)'
;MRRIGILALLIALMLSGCGGDKQNDDKSDATPSITPTNQALSSPTLTDDLRQQLESTYSILTEAQTQIEGVWSDLQAGQAVDCATSLKPQISPDALTGDDTISLILQQAAIETQTAVNLWQAECQNPRSQPPPDVIDRGIRAALAASTALDAASAALSQ
;
A
#
# COMPACT_ATOMS: atom_id res chain seq x y z
N MET A 1 8.41 20.81 42.56
CA MET A 1 7.77 22.16 42.53
C MET A 1 7.18 22.38 41.15
N ARG A 2 5.93 22.84 41.11
CA ARG A 2 5.10 23.11 39.92
C ARG A 2 5.77 24.09 38.94
N ARG A 3 5.61 23.87 37.63
CA ARG A 3 5.10 24.91 36.70
C ARG A 3 4.26 24.28 35.60
N ILE A 4 2.98 24.61 35.68
CA ILE A 4 1.93 24.45 34.68
C ILE A 4 2.14 25.54 33.63
N GLY A 5 1.98 25.20 32.35
CA GLY A 5 1.81 26.14 31.24
C GLY A 5 0.71 25.63 30.32
N ILE A 6 -0.37 26.40 30.24
CA ILE A 6 -1.70 26.08 29.72
C ILE A 6 -1.89 26.78 28.35
N LEU A 7 -2.63 26.09 27.46
CA LEU A 7 -3.48 26.56 26.33
C LEU A 7 -2.98 27.58 25.29
N ALA A 8 -3.27 27.26 24.01
CA ALA A 8 -4.30 27.91 23.14
C ALA A 8 -3.97 27.59 21.67
N LEU A 9 -4.72 26.73 20.95
CA LEU A 9 -5.97 27.01 20.23
C LEU A 9 -5.96 28.32 19.42
N LEU A 10 -5.98 28.25 18.09
CA LEU A 10 -6.95 28.98 17.24
C LEU A 10 -6.85 28.62 15.75
N ILE A 11 -8.04 28.32 15.23
CA ILE A 11 -8.43 28.01 13.86
C ILE A 11 -8.51 29.30 13.03
N ALA A 12 -8.12 29.26 11.76
CA ALA A 12 -8.56 30.25 10.76
C ALA A 12 -8.76 29.58 9.39
N LEU A 13 -9.99 29.13 9.16
CA LEU A 13 -10.57 28.91 7.84
C LEU A 13 -10.82 30.27 7.19
N MET A 14 -10.26 30.51 6.00
CA MET A 14 -10.68 31.61 5.13
C MET A 14 -11.12 31.02 3.79
N LEU A 15 -12.43 30.79 3.67
CA LEU A 15 -13.11 30.67 2.39
C LEU A 15 -13.31 32.08 1.83
N SER A 16 -12.49 32.46 0.86
CA SER A 16 -12.78 33.59 -0.03
C SER A 16 -13.77 33.13 -1.10
N GLY A 17 -14.95 33.73 -1.09
CA GLY A 17 -15.98 33.53 -2.10
C GLY A 17 -15.97 34.56 -3.21
N CYS A 18 -17.14 34.59 -3.86
CA CYS A 18 -17.74 35.66 -4.65
C CYS A 18 -17.37 35.75 -6.14
N GLY A 19 -18.42 35.89 -6.95
CA GLY A 19 -18.33 36.58 -8.24
C GLY A 19 -19.08 35.88 -9.37
N GLY A 20 -20.42 35.91 -9.33
CA GLY A 20 -21.24 35.61 -10.51
C GLY A 20 -21.43 36.83 -11.41
N ASP A 21 -21.87 36.60 -12.66
CA ASP A 21 -22.98 37.32 -13.30
C ASP A 21 -23.19 36.86 -14.77
N LYS A 22 -24.47 36.58 -15.10
CA LYS A 22 -25.23 36.97 -16.34
C LYS A 22 -24.73 36.42 -17.70
N GLN A 23 -25.55 36.07 -18.71
CA GLN A 23 -26.99 36.12 -18.97
C GLN A 23 -27.23 35.61 -20.41
N ASN A 24 -28.44 35.08 -20.68
CA ASN A 24 -29.10 34.79 -21.98
C ASN A 24 -28.56 33.62 -22.83
N ASP A 25 -29.38 32.62 -23.13
CA ASP A 25 -30.34 32.65 -24.25
C ASP A 25 -31.26 31.42 -24.21
N ASP A 26 -32.55 31.69 -24.37
CA ASP A 26 -33.64 30.72 -24.50
C ASP A 26 -33.57 30.10 -25.90
N LYS A 27 -33.20 28.82 -25.98
CA LYS A 27 -33.44 28.01 -27.18
C LYS A 27 -33.95 26.64 -26.76
N SER A 28 -35.28 26.51 -26.77
CA SER A 28 -35.94 25.22 -26.80
C SER A 28 -35.56 24.49 -28.09
N ASP A 29 -34.63 23.54 -27.98
CA ASP A 29 -34.36 22.52 -28.99
C ASP A 29 -34.22 21.18 -28.26
N ALA A 30 -34.87 20.16 -28.82
CA ALA A 30 -35.27 18.90 -28.20
C ALA A 30 -34.29 18.28 -27.18
N THR A 31 -34.79 17.98 -25.98
CA THR A 31 -34.14 17.10 -25.01
C THR A 31 -33.98 15.70 -25.63
N PRO A 32 -32.76 15.21 -25.93
CA PRO A 32 -32.59 13.78 -26.11
C PRO A 32 -32.86 13.12 -24.76
N SER A 33 -33.84 12.23 -24.71
CA SER A 33 -34.06 11.33 -23.59
C SER A 33 -32.84 10.41 -23.49
N ILE A 34 -31.81 10.85 -22.77
CA ILE A 34 -30.76 9.99 -22.25
C ILE A 34 -31.41 9.18 -21.13
N THR A 35 -32.02 8.05 -21.50
CA THR A 35 -32.19 6.94 -20.58
C THR A 35 -30.81 6.67 -19.98
N PRO A 36 -30.62 6.75 -18.64
CA PRO A 36 -29.40 6.28 -18.04
C PRO A 36 -29.34 4.80 -18.37
N THR A 37 -28.51 4.44 -19.34
CA THR A 37 -28.12 3.05 -19.47
C THR A 37 -27.28 2.81 -18.23
N ASN A 38 -27.91 2.27 -17.19
CA ASN A 38 -27.20 1.52 -16.17
C ASN A 38 -26.58 0.34 -16.89
N GLN A 39 -25.50 0.60 -17.63
CA GLN A 39 -24.50 -0.40 -17.85
C GLN A 39 -23.97 -0.66 -16.45
N ALA A 40 -24.53 -1.67 -15.80
CA ALA A 40 -23.79 -2.37 -14.79
C ALA A 40 -22.43 -2.64 -15.45
N LEU A 41 -21.38 -1.95 -15.00
CA LEU A 41 -20.03 -2.44 -15.22
C LEU A 41 -20.04 -3.79 -14.52
N SER A 42 -20.32 -4.84 -15.29
CA SER A 42 -20.03 -6.20 -14.88
C SER A 42 -18.52 -6.23 -14.77
N SER A 43 -18.00 -6.04 -13.55
CA SER A 43 -16.60 -6.27 -13.26
C SER A 43 -16.26 -7.63 -13.86
N PRO A 44 -15.27 -7.73 -14.75
CA PRO A 44 -14.94 -9.00 -15.36
C PRO A 44 -14.67 -10.00 -14.24
N THR A 45 -15.46 -11.07 -14.20
CA THR A 45 -15.21 -12.20 -13.29
C THR A 45 -13.86 -12.78 -13.68
N LEU A 46 -12.94 -12.88 -12.71
CA LEU A 46 -11.64 -13.50 -12.91
C LEU A 46 -11.84 -14.92 -13.46
N THR A 47 -11.02 -15.33 -14.42
CA THR A 47 -10.98 -16.74 -14.84
C THR A 47 -10.41 -17.57 -13.68
N ASP A 48 -10.81 -18.85 -13.60
CA ASP A 48 -10.30 -19.74 -12.55
C ASP A 48 -8.76 -19.84 -12.58
N ASP A 49 -8.17 -19.90 -13.78
CA ASP A 49 -6.71 -19.92 -13.97
C ASP A 49 -6.04 -18.65 -13.42
N LEU A 50 -6.60 -17.47 -13.72
CA LEU A 50 -6.06 -16.19 -13.24
C LEU A 50 -6.20 -16.09 -11.72
N ARG A 51 -7.35 -16.50 -11.16
CA ARG A 51 -7.56 -16.53 -9.72
C ARG A 51 -6.53 -17.42 -9.04
N GLN A 52 -6.29 -18.63 -9.55
CA GLN A 52 -5.29 -19.54 -9.00
C GLN A 52 -3.87 -18.95 -9.04
N GLN A 53 -3.52 -18.25 -10.13
CA GLN A 53 -2.24 -17.56 -10.26
C GLN A 53 -2.07 -16.44 -9.21
N LEU A 54 -3.12 -15.64 -8.99
CA LEU A 54 -3.13 -14.55 -8.01
C LEU A 54 -3.05 -15.09 -6.58
N GLU A 55 -3.76 -16.18 -6.26
CA GLU A 55 -3.68 -16.86 -4.96
C GLU A 55 -2.28 -17.43 -4.68
N SER A 56 -1.65 -18.04 -5.70
CA SER A 56 -0.28 -18.52 -5.58
C SER A 56 0.70 -17.37 -5.33
N THR A 57 0.54 -16.26 -6.06
CA THR A 57 1.32 -15.03 -5.88
C THR A 57 1.16 -14.46 -4.47
N TYR A 58 -0.09 -14.35 -4.00
CA TYR A 58 -0.42 -13.90 -2.66
C TYR A 58 0.26 -14.75 -1.59
N SER A 59 0.21 -16.08 -1.71
CA SER A 59 0.85 -17.00 -0.77
C SER A 59 2.36 -16.79 -0.71
N ILE A 60 3.01 -16.62 -1.86
CA ILE A 60 4.46 -16.40 -1.94
C ILE A 60 4.83 -15.06 -1.30
N LEU A 61 4.10 -13.98 -1.61
CA LEU A 61 4.36 -12.66 -1.03
C LEU A 61 4.12 -12.64 0.48
N THR A 62 3.12 -13.37 0.96
CA THR A 62 2.85 -13.51 2.40
C THR A 62 4.02 -14.18 3.11
N GLU A 63 4.55 -15.27 2.56
CA GLU A 63 5.73 -15.95 3.12
C GLU A 63 6.95 -15.02 3.16
N ALA A 64 7.20 -14.29 2.06
CA ALA A 64 8.30 -13.32 1.96
C ALA A 64 8.16 -12.18 2.99
N GLN A 65 6.94 -11.63 3.09
CA GLN A 65 6.61 -10.57 4.05
C GLN A 65 6.85 -11.04 5.48
N THR A 66 6.43 -12.26 5.83
CA THR A 66 6.49 -12.75 7.21
C THR A 66 7.95 -12.88 7.66
N GLN A 67 8.83 -13.32 6.75
CA GLN A 67 10.26 -13.41 7.03
C GLN A 67 10.89 -12.04 7.26
N ILE A 68 10.61 -11.07 6.38
CA ILE A 68 11.21 -9.73 6.52
C ILE A 68 10.62 -8.95 7.70
N GLU A 69 9.34 -9.13 8.02
CA GLU A 69 8.74 -8.58 9.23
C GLU A 69 9.42 -9.14 10.48
N GLY A 70 9.69 -10.45 10.53
CA GLY A 70 10.44 -11.08 11.61
C GLY A 70 11.80 -10.44 11.83
N VAL A 71 12.58 -10.24 10.76
CA VAL A 71 13.88 -9.56 10.83
C VAL A 71 13.76 -8.17 11.46
N TRP A 72 12.82 -7.34 11.00
CA TRP A 72 12.67 -5.99 11.53
C TRP A 72 12.13 -5.95 12.96
N SER A 73 11.24 -6.88 13.31
CA SER A 73 10.71 -7.05 14.66
C SER A 73 11.82 -7.46 15.65
N ASP A 74 12.67 -8.41 15.28
CA ASP A 74 13.78 -8.87 16.10
C ASP A 74 14.79 -7.73 16.34
N LEU A 75 15.11 -6.97 15.29
CA LEU A 75 15.96 -5.77 15.40
C LEU A 75 15.33 -4.70 16.31
N GLN A 76 14.01 -4.50 16.24
CA GLN A 76 13.29 -3.58 17.14
C GLN A 76 13.38 -4.04 18.60
N ALA A 77 13.31 -5.34 18.84
CA ALA A 77 13.49 -5.94 20.16
C ALA A 77 14.95 -5.92 20.66
N GLY A 78 15.88 -5.38 19.86
CA GLY A 78 17.30 -5.32 20.19
C GLY A 78 18.02 -6.65 20.03
N GLN A 79 17.44 -7.61 19.31
CA GLN A 79 18.06 -8.89 19.00
C GLN A 79 19.02 -8.76 17.82
N ALA A 80 20.08 -9.56 17.84
CA ALA A 80 20.98 -9.68 16.70
C ALA A 80 20.36 -10.59 15.65
N VAL A 81 20.33 -10.14 14.40
CA VAL A 81 19.82 -10.91 13.26
C VAL A 81 20.97 -11.23 12.31
N ASP A 82 21.05 -12.47 11.82
CA ASP A 82 22.13 -12.92 10.94
C ASP A 82 21.87 -12.52 9.48
N CYS A 83 22.87 -11.91 8.86
CA CYS A 83 22.89 -11.56 7.44
C CYS A 83 22.99 -12.77 6.50
N ALA A 84 23.30 -13.97 7.01
CA ALA A 84 23.19 -15.21 6.26
C ALA A 84 21.73 -15.63 6.00
N THR A 85 20.75 -14.97 6.62
CA THR A 85 19.32 -15.22 6.40
C THR A 85 18.96 -14.91 4.95
N SER A 86 18.77 -15.97 4.14
CA SER A 86 18.26 -15.84 2.79
C SER A 86 16.76 -15.69 2.84
N LEU A 87 16.28 -14.47 2.58
CA LEU A 87 14.85 -14.17 2.48
C LEU A 87 14.31 -14.73 1.17
N LYS A 88 13.53 -15.81 1.24
CA LYS A 88 12.94 -16.50 0.08
C LYS A 88 11.57 -17.07 0.43
N PRO A 89 10.59 -17.04 -0.49
CA PRO A 89 10.72 -16.65 -1.88
C PRO A 89 10.71 -15.12 -2.08
N GLN A 90 11.12 -14.63 -3.24
CA GLN A 90 10.96 -13.23 -3.62
C GLN A 90 10.30 -13.17 -4.99
N ILE A 91 9.24 -12.37 -5.11
CA ILE A 91 8.62 -12.06 -6.40
C ILE A 91 9.09 -10.66 -6.79
N SER A 92 9.64 -10.54 -7.99
CA SER A 92 9.94 -9.24 -8.58
C SER A 92 8.63 -8.51 -8.87
N PRO A 93 8.45 -7.24 -8.45
CA PRO A 93 7.25 -6.47 -8.78
C PRO A 93 6.94 -6.39 -10.27
N ASP A 94 7.97 -6.42 -11.12
CA ASP A 94 7.85 -6.37 -12.58
C ASP A 94 7.33 -7.68 -13.18
N ALA A 95 7.38 -8.78 -12.43
CA ALA A 95 6.82 -10.07 -12.83
C ALA A 95 5.29 -10.11 -12.67
N LEU A 96 4.72 -9.14 -11.95
CA LEU A 96 3.27 -9.00 -11.75
C LEU A 96 2.72 -8.06 -12.82
N THR A 97 2.22 -8.67 -13.90
CA THR A 97 1.62 -7.96 -15.03
C THR A 97 0.12 -8.22 -15.06
N GLY A 98 -0.67 -7.17 -14.85
CA GLY A 98 -2.13 -7.23 -14.86
C GLY A 98 -2.68 -5.84 -14.55
N ASP A 99 -3.80 -5.50 -15.17
CA ASP A 99 -4.51 -4.23 -14.93
C ASP A 99 -5.71 -4.39 -14.00
N ASP A 100 -6.01 -5.63 -13.57
CA ASP A 100 -7.03 -5.88 -12.57
C ASP A 100 -6.59 -5.41 -11.18
N THR A 101 -7.58 -5.02 -10.38
CA THR A 101 -7.35 -4.47 -9.04
C THR A 101 -6.52 -5.39 -8.15
N ILE A 102 -6.68 -6.72 -8.24
CA ILE A 102 -5.94 -7.66 -7.39
C ILE A 102 -4.48 -7.70 -7.81
N SER A 103 -4.19 -7.77 -9.12
CA SER A 103 -2.83 -7.66 -9.65
C SER A 103 -2.13 -6.38 -9.20
N LEU A 104 -2.82 -5.24 -9.25
CA LEU A 104 -2.26 -3.96 -8.80
C LEU A 104 -1.98 -3.94 -7.28
N ILE A 105 -2.86 -4.51 -6.47
CA ILE A 105 -2.65 -4.61 -5.01
C ILE A 105 -1.48 -5.55 -4.71
N LEU A 106 -1.40 -6.72 -5.36
CA LEU A 106 -0.29 -7.66 -5.20
C LEU A 106 1.03 -7.07 -5.68
N GLN A 107 1.01 -6.27 -6.75
CA GLN A 107 2.18 -5.52 -7.20
C GLN A 107 2.63 -4.51 -6.13
N GLN A 108 1.72 -3.76 -5.52
CA GLN A 108 2.07 -2.87 -4.41
C GLN A 108 2.67 -3.65 -3.23
N ALA A 109 2.08 -4.79 -2.86
CA ALA A 109 2.61 -5.65 -1.81
C ALA A 109 4.04 -6.14 -2.12
N ALA A 110 4.31 -6.50 -3.39
CA ALA A 110 5.64 -6.88 -3.84
C ALA A 110 6.65 -5.73 -3.74
N ILE A 111 6.26 -4.50 -4.12
CA ILE A 111 7.11 -3.30 -4.02
C ILE A 111 7.51 -3.02 -2.57
N GLU A 112 6.54 -3.04 -1.66
CA GLU A 112 6.78 -2.75 -0.25
C GLU A 112 7.62 -3.85 0.42
N THR A 113 7.35 -5.12 0.10
CA THR A 113 8.15 -6.25 0.58
C THR A 113 9.59 -6.12 0.08
N GLN A 114 9.79 -5.84 -1.21
CA GLN A 114 11.13 -5.66 -1.78
C GLN A 114 11.84 -4.45 -1.17
N THR A 115 11.11 -3.37 -0.85
CA THR A 115 11.67 -2.20 -0.17
C THR A 115 12.21 -2.59 1.21
N ALA A 116 11.43 -3.34 1.99
CA ALA A 116 11.86 -3.84 3.29
C ALA A 116 13.08 -4.78 3.18
N VAL A 117 13.09 -5.68 2.19
CA VAL A 117 14.21 -6.58 1.90
C VAL A 117 15.46 -5.79 1.52
N ASN A 118 15.34 -4.79 0.64
CA ASN A 118 16.47 -4.00 0.16
C ASN A 118 17.12 -3.21 1.30
N LEU A 119 16.32 -2.68 2.22
CA LEU A 119 16.81 -2.02 3.43
C LEU A 119 17.63 -2.99 4.29
N TRP A 120 17.17 -4.23 4.46
CA TRP A 120 17.90 -5.24 5.22
C TRP A 120 19.20 -5.66 4.53
N GLN A 121 19.13 -5.91 3.22
CA GLN A 121 20.32 -6.25 2.42
C GLN A 121 21.36 -5.13 2.45
N ALA A 122 20.94 -3.86 2.48
CA ALA A 122 21.85 -2.72 2.64
C ALA A 122 22.55 -2.74 4.01
N GLU A 123 21.85 -3.08 5.09
CA GLU A 123 22.48 -3.28 6.40
C GLU A 123 23.48 -4.44 6.37
N CYS A 124 23.19 -5.49 5.63
CA CYS A 124 24.09 -6.63 5.49
C CYS A 124 25.34 -6.38 4.65
N GLN A 125 25.34 -5.36 3.80
CA GLN A 125 26.55 -4.94 3.07
C GLN A 125 27.55 -4.20 3.95
N ASN A 126 27.09 -3.59 5.05
CA ASN A 126 27.93 -2.92 6.03
C ASN A 126 27.46 -3.26 7.46
N PRO A 127 27.67 -4.51 7.90
CA PRO A 127 27.05 -5.04 9.11
C PRO A 127 27.53 -4.27 10.34
N ARG A 128 26.56 -3.81 11.12
CA ARG A 128 26.76 -3.17 12.43
C ARG A 128 26.21 -4.09 13.50
N SER A 129 26.72 -3.95 14.73
CA SER A 129 26.17 -4.69 15.88
C SER A 129 24.69 -4.36 16.12
N GLN A 130 24.27 -3.13 15.77
CA GLN A 130 22.87 -2.72 15.78
C GLN A 130 22.66 -1.63 14.72
N PRO A 131 21.68 -1.79 13.80
CA PRO A 131 21.28 -0.72 12.90
C PRO A 131 20.77 0.52 13.68
N PRO A 132 20.96 1.74 13.16
CA PRO A 132 20.38 2.95 13.72
C PRO A 132 18.86 2.85 13.84
N PRO A 133 18.24 3.46 14.87
CA PRO A 133 16.80 3.43 15.06
C PRO A 133 16.00 3.91 13.83
N ASP A 134 16.49 4.92 13.10
CA ASP A 134 15.81 5.44 11.91
C ASP A 134 15.80 4.44 10.73
N VAL A 135 16.77 3.53 10.66
CA VAL A 135 16.80 2.44 9.68
C VAL A 135 15.79 1.38 10.07
N ILE A 136 15.77 0.98 11.34
CA ILE A 136 14.82 0.00 11.88
C ILE A 136 13.38 0.50 11.65
N ASP A 137 13.10 1.75 12.00
CA ASP A 137 11.79 2.37 11.80
C ASP A 137 11.37 2.41 10.33
N ARG A 138 12.31 2.63 9.40
CA ARG A 138 12.03 2.57 7.95
C ARG A 138 11.70 1.15 7.50
N GLY A 139 12.47 0.18 7.96
CA GLY A 139 12.24 -1.24 7.67
C GLY A 139 10.87 -1.72 8.13
N ILE A 140 10.49 -1.39 9.37
CA ILE A 140 9.18 -1.70 9.95
C ILE A 140 8.06 -1.05 9.15
N ARG A 141 8.18 0.24 8.79
CA ARG A 141 7.15 0.92 7.99
C ARG A 141 6.94 0.26 6.62
N ALA A 142 8.02 -0.15 5.96
CA ALA A 142 7.92 -0.87 4.68
C ALA A 142 7.26 -2.24 4.86
N ALA A 143 7.64 -3.00 5.90
CA ALA A 143 7.03 -4.30 6.21
C ALA A 143 5.52 -4.17 6.53
N LEU A 144 5.13 -3.13 7.28
CA LEU A 144 3.72 -2.86 7.60
C LEU A 144 2.92 -2.44 6.36
N ALA A 145 3.51 -1.65 5.46
CA ALA A 145 2.87 -1.28 4.20
C ALA A 145 2.62 -2.52 3.32
N ALA A 146 3.58 -3.45 3.27
CA ALA A 146 3.43 -4.72 2.59
C ALA A 146 2.29 -5.57 3.19
N SER A 147 2.26 -5.71 4.52
CA SER A 147 1.18 -6.42 5.23
C SER A 147 -0.19 -5.83 4.94
N THR A 148 -0.31 -4.49 4.96
CA THR A 148 -1.57 -3.79 4.65
C THR A 148 -2.03 -4.07 3.22
N ALA A 149 -1.10 -4.10 2.25
CA ALA A 149 -1.43 -4.42 0.86
C ALA A 149 -1.85 -5.90 0.71
N LEU A 150 -1.21 -6.83 1.42
CA LEU A 150 -1.60 -8.24 1.43
C LEU A 150 -2.99 -8.46 2.03
N ASP A 151 -3.32 -7.78 3.14
CA ASP A 151 -4.65 -7.83 3.73
C ASP A 151 -5.72 -7.35 2.73
N ALA A 152 -5.43 -6.28 1.98
CA ALA A 152 -6.30 -5.81 0.92
C ALA A 152 -6.44 -6.81 -0.24
N ALA A 153 -5.35 -7.49 -0.63
CA ALA A 153 -5.38 -8.53 -1.66
C ALA A 153 -6.22 -9.73 -1.22
N SER A 154 -6.06 -10.18 0.02
CA SER A 154 -6.83 -11.27 0.62
C SER A 154 -8.34 -10.97 0.62
N ALA A 155 -8.71 -9.75 1.01
CA ALA A 155 -10.09 -9.28 0.98
C ALA A 155 -10.65 -9.20 -0.44
N ALA A 156 -9.82 -8.90 -1.44
CA ALA A 156 -10.22 -8.85 -2.85
C ALA A 156 -10.36 -10.24 -3.47
N LEU A 157 -9.48 -11.19 -3.12
CA LEU A 157 -9.54 -12.59 -3.58
C LEU A 157 -10.75 -13.36 -3.03
N SER A 158 -11.26 -12.94 -1.88
CA SER A 158 -12.40 -13.59 -1.21
C SER A 158 -13.78 -13.18 -1.75
N GLN A 159 -13.83 -12.31 -2.75
CA GLN A 159 -15.06 -11.83 -3.40
C GLN A 159 -15.42 -12.68 -4.64
#